data_AF-A0A060SJF5-F1
#
_entry.id   AF-A0A060SJF5-F1
#
_cell.length_a   1.000
_cell.length_b   1.000
_cell.length_c   1.000
_cell.angle_alpha   90.00
_cell.angle_beta   90.00
_cell.angle_gamma   90.00
#
_symmetry.space_group_name_H-M   'P 1'
#
loop_
_entity.id
_entity.type
_entity.pdbx_description
1 polymer ?
#
loop_
_entity_poly.entity_id
_entity_poly.type
_entity_poly.pdbx_seq_one_letter_code
_entity_poly.pdbx_strand_id
1 'polypeptide(L)'
;MGAASLIGSGGTVQYGTGRIFVQGPSEFDVEVLRRREEDVDKRRREEEGEEGMLDVGEWAVYNDVDEVREFVDWLNPKGVRELALKNAFTKWWNHISPGMRRRAADLNANAKIPEARRSTRKHAGADVLREPYMQWTNRKAVNGS
;
A
#
# COMPACT_ATOMS: atom_id res chain seq x y z
N MET A 1 2.35 12.21 -16.94
CA MET A 1 1.34 11.75 -15.96
C MET A 1 2.05 11.67 -14.61
N GLY A 2 1.75 12.52 -13.63
CA GLY A 2 2.49 12.50 -12.35
C GLY A 2 2.39 13.75 -11.47
N ALA A 3 1.72 14.82 -11.89
CA ALA A 3 1.60 16.08 -11.15
C ALA A 3 0.20 16.35 -10.59
N ALA A 4 -0.68 15.34 -10.54
CA ALA A 4 -2.00 15.51 -9.94
C ALA A 4 -1.87 15.49 -8.41
N SER A 5 -2.45 16.49 -7.73
CA SER A 5 -2.49 16.51 -6.27
C SER A 5 -3.20 15.27 -5.75
N LEU A 6 -2.55 14.52 -4.86
CA LEU A 6 -3.14 13.34 -4.22
C LEU A 6 -4.31 13.70 -3.29
N ILE A 7 -4.31 14.95 -2.81
CA ILE A 7 -5.32 15.52 -1.92
C ILE A 7 -5.99 16.70 -2.64
N GLY A 8 -7.31 16.62 -2.79
CA GLY A 8 -8.14 17.66 -3.38
C GLY A 8 -8.55 18.71 -2.36
N SER A 9 -9.38 19.67 -2.79
CA SER A 9 -9.99 20.63 -1.89
C SER A 9 -10.76 19.92 -0.77
N GLY A 10 -10.58 20.39 0.47
CA GLY A 10 -11.21 19.81 1.66
C GLY A 10 -10.58 18.53 2.19
N GLY A 11 -9.36 18.17 1.78
CA GLY A 11 -8.63 17.02 2.35
C GLY A 11 -9.04 15.65 1.77
N THR A 12 -9.83 15.65 0.70
CA THR A 12 -10.31 14.42 0.05
C THR A 12 -9.23 13.79 -0.82
N VAL A 13 -8.97 12.49 -0.67
CA VAL A 13 -8.02 11.77 -1.54
C VAL A 13 -8.61 11.65 -2.94
N GLN A 14 -7.93 12.23 -3.93
CA GLN A 14 -8.38 12.18 -5.33
C GLN A 14 -7.91 10.93 -6.04
N TYR A 15 -6.67 10.51 -5.77
CA TYR A 15 -6.03 9.35 -6.35
C TYR A 15 -5.20 8.68 -5.25
N GLY A 16 -5.38 7.38 -5.02
CA GLY A 16 -4.67 6.71 -3.93
C GLY A 16 -4.66 5.20 -4.04
N THR A 17 -3.53 4.64 -4.47
CA THR A 17 -3.22 3.22 -4.26
C THR A 17 -2.34 3.08 -3.03
N GLY A 18 -2.87 3.45 -1.85
CA GLY A 18 -2.10 3.31 -0.61
C GLY A 18 -1.78 1.84 -0.39
N ARG A 19 -0.51 1.48 -0.51
CA ARG A 19 0.07 0.18 -0.18
C ARG A 19 1.50 0.42 0.27
N ILE A 20 1.95 -0.29 1.28
CA ILE A 20 3.33 -0.25 1.72
C ILE A 20 3.96 -1.58 1.35
N PHE A 21 4.94 -1.53 0.46
CA PHE A 21 5.71 -2.70 0.05
C PHE A 21 6.93 -2.81 0.95
N VAL A 22 7.18 -4.01 1.43
CA VAL A 22 8.34 -4.34 2.26
C VAL A 22 9.11 -5.41 1.52
N GLN A 23 10.43 -5.23 1.44
CA GLN A 23 11.32 -6.24 0.90
C GLN A 23 12.06 -6.92 2.05
N GLY A 24 12.22 -8.23 1.95
CA GLY A 24 13.13 -9.00 2.79
C GLY A 24 14.57 -8.49 2.67
N PRO A 25 15.45 -8.95 3.58
CA PRO A 25 16.83 -8.46 3.64
C PRO A 25 17.58 -8.77 2.34
N SER A 26 18.60 -7.97 2.04
CA SER A 26 19.53 -8.29 0.95
C SER A 26 20.47 -9.44 1.35
N GLU A 27 21.09 -10.11 0.37
CA GLU A 27 22.11 -11.15 0.62
C GLU A 27 23.23 -10.62 1.53
N PHE A 28 23.67 -9.39 1.28
CA PHE A 28 24.72 -8.74 2.07
C PHE A 28 24.28 -8.50 3.52
N ASP A 29 23.04 -8.05 3.75
CA ASP A 29 22.53 -7.83 5.10
C ASP A 29 22.47 -9.15 5.88
N VAL A 30 22.03 -10.23 5.23
CA VAL A 30 22.01 -11.58 5.83
C VAL A 30 23.41 -12.07 6.17
N GLU A 31 24.38 -11.87 5.27
CA GLU A 31 25.79 -12.23 5.52
C GLU A 31 26.37 -11.47 6.72
N VAL A 32 26.11 -10.16 6.82
CA VAL A 32 26.55 -9.33 7.95
C VAL A 32 25.89 -9.75 9.26
N LEU A 33 24.59 -10.06 9.24
CA LEU A 33 23.84 -10.52 10.42
C LEU A 33 24.40 -11.86 10.93
N ARG A 34 24.57 -12.85 10.04
CA ARG A 34 25.09 -14.18 10.38
C ARG A 34 26.52 -14.16 10.92
N ARG A 35 27.31 -13.14 10.59
CA ARG A 35 28.67 -12.95 11.16
C ARG A 35 28.67 -12.36 12.57
N ARG A 36 27.63 -11.61 12.94
CA ARG A 36 27.58 -10.86 14.20
C ARG A 36 26.83 -11.60 15.31
N GLU A 37 25.81 -12.36 14.94
CA GLU A 37 24.96 -13.09 15.88
C GLU A 37 24.90 -14.56 15.52
N GLU A 38 25.01 -15.40 16.54
CA GLU A 38 24.63 -16.80 16.44
C GLU A 38 23.10 -16.91 16.49
N ASP A 39 22.53 -17.90 15.79
CA ASP A 39 21.10 -18.23 15.84
C ASP A 39 20.10 -17.14 15.37
N VAL A 40 20.49 -16.29 14.41
CA VAL A 40 19.59 -15.29 13.78
C VAL A 40 18.25 -15.90 13.34
N ASP A 41 18.28 -17.07 12.70
CA ASP A 41 17.08 -17.75 12.20
C ASP A 41 16.17 -18.27 13.34
N LYS A 42 16.72 -18.53 14.53
CA LYS A 42 15.92 -18.90 15.70
C LYS A 42 15.20 -17.68 16.27
N ARG A 43 15.92 -16.56 16.46
CA ARG A 43 15.31 -15.32 16.96
C ARG A 43 14.22 -14.81 16.02
N ARG A 44 14.46 -14.84 14.69
CA ARG A 44 13.44 -14.48 13.69
C ARG A 44 12.18 -15.30 13.84
N ARG A 45 12.28 -16.63 14.03
CA ARG A 45 11.09 -17.48 14.28
C ARG A 45 10.35 -17.13 15.58
N GLU A 46 11.06 -16.76 16.63
CA GLU A 46 10.45 -16.38 17.91
C GLU A 46 9.74 -15.02 17.82
N GLU A 47 10.28 -14.07 17.06
CA GLU A 47 9.75 -12.69 16.93
C GLU A 47 8.71 -12.54 15.81
N GLU A 48 8.99 -13.10 14.63
CA GLU A 48 8.15 -12.96 13.41
C GLU A 48 7.11 -14.10 13.29
N GLY A 49 7.34 -15.23 13.98
CA GLY A 49 6.53 -16.45 13.85
C GLY A 49 7.07 -17.43 12.79
N GLU A 50 6.43 -18.60 12.68
CA GLU A 50 6.78 -19.61 11.65
C GLU A 50 6.25 -19.22 10.26
N GLU A 51 5.16 -18.47 10.19
CA GLU A 51 4.51 -18.03 8.96
C GLU A 51 4.84 -16.56 8.69
N GLY A 52 5.25 -16.22 7.45
CA GLY A 52 5.45 -14.84 7.02
C GLY A 52 6.87 -14.28 7.17
N MET A 53 7.86 -15.10 7.55
CA MET A 53 9.27 -14.72 7.44
C MET A 53 9.66 -14.56 5.98
N LEU A 54 10.04 -13.34 5.61
CA LEU A 54 10.52 -13.07 4.25
C LEU A 54 11.90 -13.67 4.01
N ASP A 55 12.01 -14.32 2.85
CA ASP A 55 13.26 -14.72 2.25
C ASP A 55 14.02 -13.52 1.67
N VAL A 56 15.26 -13.77 1.26
CA VAL A 56 16.12 -12.74 0.66
C VAL A 56 15.47 -12.16 -0.60
N GLY A 57 15.30 -10.84 -0.61
CA GLY A 57 14.71 -10.12 -1.75
C GLY A 57 13.22 -10.37 -1.99
N GLU A 58 12.56 -11.19 -1.17
CA GLU A 58 11.13 -11.44 -1.25
C GLU A 58 10.33 -10.18 -0.91
N TRP A 59 9.14 -10.04 -1.48
CA TRP A 59 8.27 -8.89 -1.26
C TRP A 59 7.00 -9.26 -0.50
N ALA A 60 6.72 -8.50 0.55
CA ALA A 60 5.41 -8.44 1.19
C ALA A 60 4.75 -7.07 0.98
N VAL A 61 3.49 -7.00 1.38
CA VAL A 61 2.69 -5.78 1.32
C VAL A 61 1.79 -5.66 2.54
N TYR A 62 1.82 -4.49 3.18
CA TYR A 62 0.74 -4.08 4.08
C TYR A 62 -0.38 -3.45 3.26
N ASN A 63 -1.58 -4.01 3.42
CA ASN A 63 -2.80 -3.51 2.77
C ASN A 63 -3.79 -2.90 3.75
N ASP A 64 -3.64 -3.16 5.05
CA ASP A 64 -4.47 -2.58 6.10
C ASP A 64 -3.75 -1.42 6.82
N VAL A 65 -4.51 -0.38 7.13
CA VAL A 65 -3.97 0.83 7.74
C VAL A 65 -3.64 0.65 9.23
N ASP A 66 -4.35 -0.24 9.91
CA ASP A 66 -4.16 -0.55 11.30
C ASP A 66 -2.95 -1.47 11.48
N GLU A 67 -2.71 -2.43 10.58
CA GLU A 67 -1.44 -3.19 10.53
C GLU A 67 -0.21 -2.25 10.39
N VAL A 68 -0.29 -1.24 9.51
CA VAL A 68 0.80 -0.26 9.38
C VAL A 68 0.97 0.59 10.63
N ARG A 69 -0.12 0.90 11.37
CA ARG A 69 -0.01 1.61 12.65
C ARG A 69 0.71 0.76 13.68
N GLU A 70 0.30 -0.49 13.83
CA GLU A 70 0.94 -1.44 14.76
C GLU A 70 2.43 -1.58 14.46
N PHE A 71 2.80 -1.70 13.19
CA PHE A 71 4.21 -1.70 12.77
C PHE A 71 4.95 -0.41 13.19
N VAL A 72 4.37 0.77 12.96
CA VAL A 72 4.99 2.07 13.33
C VAL A 72 5.11 2.25 14.85
N ASP A 73 4.19 1.67 15.61
CA ASP A 73 4.20 1.69 17.07
C ASP A 73 5.22 0.70 17.66
N TRP A 74 5.46 -0.42 16.97
CA TRP A 74 6.51 -1.38 17.31
C TRP A 74 7.94 -0.82 17.14
N LEU A 75 8.15 0.12 16.21
CA LEU A 75 9.47 0.74 15.98
C LEU A 75 10.04 1.42 17.25
N ASN A 76 11.28 1.08 17.60
CA ASN A 76 12.00 1.62 18.73
C ASN A 76 12.39 3.10 18.50
N PRO A 77 11.84 4.04 19.28
CA PRO A 77 12.15 5.47 19.12
C PRO A 77 13.60 5.83 19.53
N LYS A 78 14.32 4.93 20.21
CA LYS A 78 15.74 5.11 20.54
C LYS A 78 16.69 4.62 19.43
N GLY A 79 16.19 3.87 18.45
CA GLY A 79 16.98 3.35 17.33
C GLY A 79 17.20 4.41 16.25
N VAL A 80 18.42 4.54 15.71
CA VAL A 80 18.72 5.56 14.68
C VAL A 80 17.93 5.33 13.39
N ARG A 81 17.92 4.09 12.87
CA ARG A 81 17.21 3.73 11.63
C ARG A 81 15.69 3.72 11.83
N GLU A 82 15.25 3.18 12.96
CA GLU A 82 13.82 3.05 13.30
C GLU A 82 13.18 4.42 13.55
N LEU A 83 13.86 5.34 14.23
CA LEU A 83 13.39 6.71 14.41
C LEU A 83 13.28 7.45 13.07
N ALA A 84 14.26 7.29 12.18
CA ALA A 84 14.20 7.88 10.84
C ALA A 84 12.99 7.35 10.03
N LEU A 85 12.74 6.04 10.10
CA LEU A 85 11.59 5.41 9.46
C LEU A 85 10.26 5.91 10.06
N LYS A 86 10.15 5.97 11.38
CA LYS A 86 8.97 6.49 12.09
C LYS A 86 8.67 7.94 11.72
N ASN A 87 9.71 8.78 11.60
CA ASN A 87 9.57 10.17 11.16
C ASN A 87 9.07 10.25 9.70
N ALA A 88 9.54 9.35 8.82
CA ALA A 88 9.05 9.28 7.45
C ALA A 88 7.56 8.90 7.41
N PHE A 89 7.14 7.87 8.16
CA PHE A 89 5.72 7.51 8.27
C PHE A 89 4.88 8.67 8.79
N THR A 90 5.33 9.34 9.85
CA THR A 90 4.64 10.51 10.43
C THR A 90 4.46 11.62 9.40
N LYS A 91 5.52 11.96 8.66
CA LYS A 91 5.49 12.99 7.62
C LYS A 91 4.46 12.68 6.53
N TRP A 92 4.38 11.43 6.10
CA TRP A 92 3.54 11.01 4.97
C TRP A 92 2.19 10.42 5.39
N TRP A 93 1.88 10.39 6.68
CA TRP A 93 0.72 9.70 7.23
C TRP A 93 -0.60 10.18 6.63
N ASN A 94 -0.74 11.49 6.44
CA ASN A 94 -1.92 12.13 5.86
C ASN A 94 -2.16 11.74 4.38
N HIS A 95 -1.18 11.12 3.73
CA HIS A 95 -1.31 10.57 2.38
C HIS A 95 -1.51 9.05 2.42
N ILE A 96 -0.74 8.35 3.26
CA ILE A 96 -0.76 6.88 3.37
C ILE A 96 -2.12 6.40 3.89
N SER A 97 -2.54 6.88 5.08
CA SER A 97 -3.71 6.35 5.77
C SER A 97 -5.01 6.58 4.97
N PRO A 98 -5.29 7.78 4.46
CA PRO A 98 -6.44 7.99 3.59
C PRO A 98 -6.36 7.22 2.26
N GLY A 99 -5.16 7.07 1.67
CA GLY A 99 -4.95 6.34 0.42
C GLY A 99 -5.22 4.83 0.55
N MET A 100 -4.82 4.22 1.67
CA MET A 100 -5.09 2.79 1.95
C MET A 100 -6.59 2.56 2.15
N ARG A 101 -7.25 3.41 2.94
CA ARG A 101 -8.70 3.33 3.17
C ARG A 101 -9.51 3.52 1.88
N ARG A 102 -9.10 4.47 1.03
CA ARG A 102 -9.75 4.69 -0.26
C ARG A 102 -9.62 3.46 -1.15
N ARG A 103 -8.42 2.88 -1.23
CA ARG A 103 -8.18 1.64 -1.98
C ARG A 103 -9.05 0.48 -1.47
N ALA A 104 -9.12 0.28 -0.16
CA ALA A 104 -9.96 -0.77 0.43
C ALA A 104 -11.45 -0.55 0.09
N ALA A 105 -11.93 0.70 0.19
CA ALA A 105 -13.29 1.05 -0.22
C ALA A 105 -13.54 0.79 -1.71
N ASP A 106 -12.60 1.15 -2.59
CA ASP A 106 -12.72 0.94 -4.04
C ASP A 106 -12.70 -0.56 -4.41
N LEU A 107 -11.92 -1.39 -3.71
CA LEU A 107 -11.90 -2.85 -3.86
C LEU A 107 -13.24 -3.48 -3.41
N ASN A 108 -13.74 -3.06 -2.25
CA ASN A 108 -15.01 -3.56 -1.69
C ASN A 108 -16.23 -3.06 -2.46
N ALA A 109 -16.13 -1.89 -3.09
CA ALA A 109 -17.23 -1.30 -3.85
C ALA A 109 -17.64 -2.12 -5.06
N ASN A 110 -16.79 -3.04 -5.54
CA ASN A 110 -17.10 -4.07 -6.56
C ASN A 110 -18.08 -3.52 -7.61
N ALA A 111 -17.75 -2.38 -8.22
CA ALA A 111 -18.78 -1.47 -8.74
C ALA A 111 -19.63 -2.18 -9.78
N LYS A 112 -20.80 -2.68 -9.34
CA LYS A 112 -21.88 -3.14 -10.18
C LYS A 112 -22.31 -1.89 -10.91
N ILE A 113 -21.84 -1.75 -12.15
CA ILE A 113 -22.37 -0.77 -13.09
C ILE A 113 -23.87 -1.07 -13.12
N PRO A 114 -24.75 -0.20 -12.58
CA PRO A 114 -26.15 -0.35 -12.88
C PRO A 114 -26.24 -0.22 -14.39
N GLU A 115 -26.78 -1.21 -15.10
CA GLU A 115 -27.05 -1.10 -16.53
C GLU A 115 -27.87 0.17 -16.76
N ALA A 116 -27.18 1.26 -17.10
CA ALA A 116 -27.80 2.55 -17.26
C ALA A 116 -28.59 2.47 -18.56
N ARG A 117 -29.90 2.25 -18.44
CA ARG A 117 -30.85 2.54 -19.51
C ARG A 117 -30.53 3.94 -20.03
N ARG A 118 -29.99 4.00 -21.25
CA ARG A 118 -29.59 5.23 -21.93
C ARG A 118 -30.79 6.19 -21.97
N SER A 119 -30.80 7.19 -21.10
CA SER A 119 -31.64 8.37 -21.27
C SER A 119 -30.78 9.49 -21.83
N THR A 120 -30.96 9.76 -23.12
CA THR A 120 -30.40 10.90 -23.82
C THR A 120 -31.17 12.16 -23.44
N ARG A 121 -30.76 12.83 -22.36
CA ARG A 121 -30.83 14.30 -22.15
C ARG A 121 -30.52 14.65 -20.70
N LYS A 122 -29.30 15.12 -20.43
CA LYS A 122 -28.96 16.34 -19.68
C LYS A 122 -27.44 16.48 -19.53
N HIS A 123 -26.96 17.72 -19.68
CA HIS A 123 -25.59 18.22 -19.59
C HIS A 123 -24.46 17.25 -19.17
N ALA A 124 -23.60 16.93 -20.15
CA ALA A 124 -22.36 16.20 -19.99
C ALA A 124 -21.26 17.09 -19.36
N GLY A 125 -21.34 17.34 -18.05
CA GLY A 125 -20.34 18.11 -17.32
C GLY A 125 -19.72 17.43 -16.09
N ALA A 126 -20.25 16.29 -15.64
CA ALA A 126 -19.87 15.73 -14.32
C ALA A 126 -19.57 14.21 -14.30
N ASP A 127 -19.88 13.44 -15.34
CA ASP A 127 -19.86 11.97 -15.26
C ASP A 127 -18.55 11.28 -15.68
N VAL A 128 -17.54 12.02 -16.14
CA VAL A 128 -16.20 11.44 -16.46
C VAL A 128 -15.41 11.07 -15.19
N LEU A 129 -15.89 11.45 -14.00
CA LEU A 129 -15.25 11.16 -12.71
C LEU A 129 -15.69 9.83 -12.07
N ARG A 130 -16.51 9.03 -12.75
CA ARG A 130 -17.25 7.94 -12.10
C ARG A 130 -16.78 6.53 -12.42
N GLU A 131 -15.81 6.35 -13.31
CA GLU A 131 -15.11 5.07 -13.42
C GLU A 131 -14.03 5.02 -12.32
N PRO A 132 -14.17 4.16 -11.30
CA PRO A 132 -13.12 3.97 -10.30
C PRO A 132 -11.84 3.58 -11.05
N TYR A 133 -10.71 4.21 -10.74
CA TYR A 133 -9.44 3.97 -11.43
C TYR A 133 -9.00 2.49 -11.38
N MET A 134 -9.53 1.71 -10.42
CA MET A 134 -9.35 0.26 -10.28
C MET A 134 -10.14 -0.58 -11.30
N GLN A 135 -11.07 0.02 -12.05
CA GLN A 135 -11.88 -0.66 -13.07
C GLN A 135 -11.34 -0.49 -14.49
N TRP A 136 -10.30 0.32 -14.68
CA TRP A 136 -9.68 0.45 -15.99
C TRP A 136 -9.07 -0.88 -16.40
N THR A 137 -9.51 -1.42 -17.54
CA THR A 137 -8.94 -2.62 -18.15
C THR A 137 -8.45 -2.28 -19.55
N ASN A 138 -7.26 -2.77 -19.91
CA ASN A 138 -6.72 -2.58 -21.26
C ASN A 138 -7.49 -3.50 -22.23
N ARG A 139 -8.51 -2.95 -22.89
CA ARG A 139 -9.32 -3.69 -23.89
C ARG A 139 -8.53 -4.19 -25.11
N LYS A 140 -7.29 -3.74 -25.31
CA LYS A 140 -6.38 -4.21 -26.38
C LYS A 140 -5.35 -5.22 -25.90
N ALA A 141 -5.22 -5.43 -24.59
CA ALA A 141 -4.45 -6.55 -24.08
C ALA A 141 -5.27 -7.82 -24.38
N VAL A 142 -4.93 -8.48 -25.48
CA VAL A 142 -5.40 -9.84 -25.75
C VAL A 142 -4.92 -10.66 -24.57
N ASN A 143 -5.85 -11.19 -23.77
CA ASN A 143 -5.53 -12.14 -22.72
C ASN A 143 -4.81 -13.31 -23.39
N GLY A 144 -3.48 -13.36 -23.25
CA GLY A 144 -2.72 -14.55 -23.56
C GLY A 144 -3.13 -15.60 -22.53
N SER A 145 -4.13 -16.39 -22.88
CA SER A 145 -4.47 -17.64 -22.20
C SER A 145 -3.65 -18.77 -22.79
#